data_AF-A0A1C3Y0V2-F1
#
_entry.id   AF-A0A1C3Y0V2-F1
#
_cell.length_a   1.000
_cell.length_b   1.000
_cell.length_c   1.000
_cell.angle_alpha   90.00
_cell.angle_beta   90.00
_cell.angle_gamma   90.00
#
_symmetry.space_group_name_H-M   'P 1'
#
loop_
_entity.id
_entity.type
_entity.pdbx_description
1 polymer ?
#
loop_
_entity_poly.entity_id
_entity_poly.type
_entity_poly.pdbx_seq_one_letter_code
_entity_poly.pdbx_strand_id
1 'polypeptide(L)'
;MAIARSGCSPVLGLTAATEIGLKEHNRLALARQMMERKLEGRRTSSRLPELVELVMAKPLGSAGMVAETLQVTPQAARRIVLELGLREMTGRGRFRAWGVV
;
A
#
# COMPACT_ATOMS: atom_id res chain seq x y z
N MET A 1 25.63 18.44 40.39
CA MET A 1 25.08 17.30 39.64
C MET A 1 23.87 17.81 38.86
N ALA A 2 24.08 18.28 37.62
CA ALA A 2 23.03 18.92 36.81
C ALA A 2 22.27 17.85 36.02
N ILE A 3 20.99 17.70 36.31
CA ILE A 3 20.08 16.85 35.55
C ILE A 3 19.81 17.57 34.23
N ALA A 4 20.43 17.09 33.15
CA ALA A 4 20.15 17.56 31.81
C ALA A 4 18.66 17.30 31.51
N ARG A 5 17.86 18.36 31.46
CA ARG A 5 16.54 18.34 30.85
C ARG A 5 16.74 18.19 29.35
N SER A 6 16.78 16.94 28.87
CA SER A 6 16.69 16.61 27.45
C SER A 6 15.30 17.01 26.94
N GLY A 7 15.18 18.27 26.55
CA GLY A 7 13.98 18.84 25.96
C GLY A 7 13.73 18.24 24.58
N CYS A 8 12.88 17.24 24.49
CA CYS A 8 12.22 16.90 23.24
C CYS A 8 11.05 17.90 23.07
N SER A 9 11.26 18.96 22.28
CA SER A 9 10.20 19.94 22.02
C SER A 9 9.08 19.28 21.20
N PRO A 10 7.80 19.32 21.64
CA PRO A 10 6.69 18.69 20.93
C PRO A 10 6.51 19.23 19.50
N VAL A 11 6.97 20.45 19.23
CA VAL A 11 6.95 21.07 17.90
C VAL A 11 7.83 20.29 16.91
N LEU A 12 9.02 19.87 17.34
CA LEU A 12 9.96 19.12 16.49
C LEU A 12 9.42 17.72 16.17
N GLY A 13 8.72 17.10 17.12
CA GLY A 13 8.01 15.85 16.90
C GLY A 13 6.87 15.97 15.89
N LEU A 14 6.11 17.07 15.93
CA LEU A 14 5.01 17.32 15.00
C LEU A 14 5.52 17.57 13.58
N THR A 15 6.57 18.38 13.43
CA THR A 15 7.21 18.63 12.12
C THR A 15 7.76 17.33 11.52
N ALA A 16 8.45 16.52 12.33
CA ALA A 16 8.95 15.22 11.87
C ALA A 16 7.82 14.28 11.42
N ALA A 17 6.70 14.23 12.16
CA ALA A 17 5.53 13.45 11.77
C ALA A 17 4.89 13.93 10.46
N THR A 18 4.80 15.25 10.25
CA THR A 18 4.26 15.80 8.99
C THR A 18 5.15 15.50 7.78
N GLU A 19 6.48 15.57 7.94
CA GLU A 19 7.42 15.25 6.86
C GLU A 19 7.37 13.77 6.48
N ILE A 20 7.26 12.89 7.46
CA ILE A 20 7.11 11.44 7.24
C ILE A 20 5.78 11.17 6.51
N GLY A 21 4.69 11.80 6.96
CA GLY A 21 3.37 11.66 6.34
C GLY A 21 3.33 12.16 4.89
N LEU A 22 3.93 13.32 4.60
CA LEU A 22 3.99 13.89 3.26
C LEU A 22 4.82 13.03 2.29
N LYS A 23 5.94 12.47 2.75
CA LYS A 23 6.77 11.57 1.94
C LYS A 23 6.01 10.29 1.57
N GLU A 24 5.31 9.69 2.53
CA GLU A 24 4.50 8.50 2.28
C GLU A 24 3.32 8.80 1.35
N HIS A 25 2.66 9.95 1.54
CA HIS A 25 1.58 10.38 0.64
C HIS A 25 2.05 10.52 -0.81
N ASN A 26 3.19 11.17 -1.05
CA ASN A 26 3.75 11.34 -2.39
C ASN A 26 4.11 9.98 -3.03
N ARG A 27 4.64 9.05 -2.25
CA ARG A 27 4.95 7.68 -2.71
C ARG A 27 3.69 6.93 -3.11
N LEU A 28 2.64 6.98 -2.29
CA LEU A 28 1.35 6.36 -2.58
C LEU A 28 0.66 7.02 -3.78
N ALA A 29 0.77 8.35 -3.94
CA ALA A 29 0.23 9.07 -5.08
C ALA A 29 0.88 8.66 -6.41
N LEU A 30 2.22 8.48 -6.44
CA LEU A 30 2.93 7.97 -7.61
C LEU A 30 2.51 6.54 -7.95
N ALA A 31 2.37 5.69 -6.93
CA ALA A 31 1.90 4.32 -7.13
C ALA A 31 0.47 4.28 -7.71
N ARG A 32 -0.43 5.14 -7.22
CA ARG A 32 -1.79 5.30 -7.76
C ARG A 32 -1.76 5.63 -9.24
N GLN A 33 -0.98 6.64 -9.65
CA GLN A 33 -0.85 7.03 -11.05
C GLN A 33 -0.23 5.93 -11.93
N MET A 34 0.70 5.12 -11.40
CA MET A 34 1.23 3.97 -12.13
C MET A 34 0.19 2.86 -12.30
N MET A 35 -0.62 2.60 -11.26
CA MET A 35 -1.71 1.63 -11.31
C MET A 35 -2.82 2.09 -12.27
N GLU A 36 -3.23 3.35 -12.23
CA GLU A 36 -4.24 3.93 -13.14
C GLU A 36 -3.82 3.84 -14.61
N ARG A 37 -2.55 4.13 -14.93
CA ARG A 37 -2.02 3.95 -16.30
C ARG A 37 -2.03 2.51 -16.79
N LYS A 38 -1.91 1.52 -15.90
CA LYS A 38 -2.05 0.09 -16.26
C LYS A 38 -3.52 -0.30 -16.49
N LEU A 39 -4.46 0.49 -15.99
CA LEU A 39 -5.89 0.30 -16.15
C LEU A 39 -6.44 1.00 -17.41
N GLU A 40 -5.80 2.07 -17.87
CA GLU A 40 -6.10 2.73 -19.16
C GLU A 40 -5.96 1.73 -20.32
N GLY A 41 -7.08 1.38 -20.97
CA GLY A 41 -7.14 0.42 -22.08
C GLY A 41 -7.56 -1.00 -21.71
N ARG A 42 -7.68 -1.34 -20.42
CA ARG A 42 -8.30 -2.60 -19.96
C ARG A 42 -9.80 -2.36 -19.76
N ARG A 43 -10.65 -3.31 -20.19
CA ARG A 43 -12.11 -3.21 -19.99
C ARG A 43 -12.41 -2.99 -18.51
N THR A 44 -13.27 -2.02 -18.22
CA THR A 44 -13.81 -1.57 -16.92
C THR A 44 -14.48 -2.67 -16.07
N SER A 45 -14.36 -3.95 -16.43
CA SER A 45 -15.32 -5.00 -16.07
C SER A 45 -14.91 -5.96 -14.95
N SER A 46 -13.86 -5.73 -14.16
CA SER A 46 -13.46 -6.77 -13.20
C SER A 46 -12.71 -6.26 -11.97
N ARG A 47 -13.38 -5.60 -11.03
CA ARG A 47 -12.91 -5.36 -9.63
C ARG A 47 -11.50 -4.78 -9.43
N LEU A 48 -10.85 -4.37 -10.52
CA LEU A 48 -9.56 -3.75 -10.63
C LEU A 48 -9.54 -2.36 -9.99
N PRO A 49 -10.53 -1.47 -10.22
CA PRO A 49 -10.60 -0.21 -9.50
C PRO A 49 -10.77 -0.42 -7.99
N GLU A 50 -11.58 -1.39 -7.56
CA GLU A 50 -11.77 -1.73 -6.14
C GLU A 50 -10.46 -2.23 -5.49
N LEU A 51 -9.60 -2.93 -6.25
CA LEU A 51 -8.29 -3.35 -5.77
C LEU A 51 -7.34 -2.16 -5.57
N VAL A 52 -7.36 -1.18 -6.48
CA VAL A 52 -6.56 0.04 -6.30
C VAL A 52 -6.98 0.74 -5.02
N GLU A 53 -8.29 0.91 -4.80
CA GLU A 53 -8.81 1.51 -3.57
C GLU A 53 -8.41 0.71 -2.32
N LEU A 54 -8.46 -0.63 -2.38
CA LEU A 54 -8.00 -1.49 -1.28
C LEU A 54 -6.51 -1.31 -0.98
N VAL A 55 -5.66 -1.25 -2.01
CA VAL A 55 -4.20 -1.07 -1.85
C VAL A 55 -3.87 0.33 -1.33
N MET A 56 -4.63 1.35 -1.74
CA MET A 56 -4.48 2.72 -1.22
C MET A 56 -4.92 2.82 0.25
N ALA A 57 -5.95 2.05 0.65
CA ALA A 57 -6.41 2.00 2.03
C ALA A 57 -5.52 1.13 2.95
N LYS A 58 -4.98 0.04 2.41
CA LYS A 58 -4.02 -0.86 3.07
C LYS A 58 -2.90 -1.21 2.10
N PRO A 59 -1.73 -0.54 2.18
CA PRO A 59 -0.59 -0.84 1.33
C PRO A 59 0.11 -2.17 1.71
N LEU A 60 -0.40 -2.89 2.71
CA LEU A 60 0.04 -4.22 3.10
C LEU A 60 -1.17 -5.16 3.16
N GLY A 61 -1.23 -6.11 2.24
CA GLY A 61 -2.35 -7.05 2.14
C GLY A 61 -1.91 -8.43 1.66
N SER A 62 -2.65 -9.46 2.08
CA SER A 62 -2.43 -10.84 1.64
C SER A 62 -3.43 -11.24 0.55
N ALA A 63 -3.18 -12.37 -0.14
CA ALA A 63 -4.07 -12.83 -1.21
C ALA A 63 -5.46 -13.17 -0.68
N GLY A 64 -5.51 -13.70 0.54
CA GLY A 64 -6.77 -14.00 1.22
C GLY A 64 -7.55 -12.73 1.53
N MET A 65 -6.87 -11.69 2.05
CA MET A 65 -7.51 -10.40 2.33
C MET A 65 -8.06 -9.75 1.05
N VAL A 66 -7.30 -9.79 -0.04
CA VAL A 66 -7.76 -9.26 -1.34
C VAL A 66 -8.93 -10.08 -1.89
N ALA A 67 -8.85 -11.40 -1.81
CA ALA A 67 -9.90 -12.30 -2.28
C ALA A 67 -11.20 -12.15 -1.50
N GLU A 68 -11.12 -11.97 -0.18
CA GLU A 68 -12.27 -11.74 0.69
C GLU A 68 -12.91 -10.38 0.44
N THR A 69 -12.10 -9.31 0.40
CA THR A 69 -12.60 -7.94 0.19
C THR A 69 -13.24 -7.78 -1.18
N LEU A 70 -12.62 -8.34 -2.22
CA LEU A 70 -13.11 -8.25 -3.59
C LEU A 70 -14.01 -9.43 -3.95
N GLN A 71 -14.36 -10.34 -3.03
CA GLN A 71 -15.15 -11.55 -3.28
C GLN A 71 -14.75 -12.32 -4.55
N VAL A 72 -13.44 -12.38 -4.85
CA VAL A 72 -12.89 -13.11 -6.00
C VAL A 72 -12.18 -14.37 -5.51
N THR A 73 -11.92 -15.32 -6.41
CA THR A 73 -11.12 -16.49 -6.03
C THR A 73 -9.69 -16.05 -5.65
N PRO A 74 -9.03 -16.72 -4.69
CA PRO A 74 -7.64 -16.42 -4.33
C PRO A 74 -6.67 -16.46 -5.51
N GLN A 75 -6.95 -17.26 -6.53
CA GLN A 75 -6.17 -17.32 -7.77
C GLN A 75 -6.37 -16.08 -8.64
N ALA A 76 -7.61 -15.58 -8.77
CA ALA A 76 -7.88 -14.32 -9.43
C ALA A 76 -7.22 -13.16 -8.69
N ALA A 77 -7.33 -13.09 -7.36
CA ALA A 77 -6.64 -12.09 -6.54
C ALA A 77 -5.13 -12.07 -6.78
N ARG A 78 -4.47 -13.24 -6.78
CA ARG A 78 -3.04 -13.35 -7.07
C ARG A 78 -2.67 -12.87 -8.47
N ARG A 79 -3.44 -13.27 -9.49
CA ARG A 79 -3.20 -12.86 -10.88
C ARG A 79 -3.26 -11.33 -11.00
N ILE A 80 -4.27 -10.71 -10.41
CA ILE A 80 -4.47 -9.27 -10.48
C ILE A 80 -3.36 -8.50 -9.73
N VAL A 81 -2.98 -8.96 -8.54
CA VAL A 81 -1.87 -8.37 -7.75
C VAL A 81 -0.54 -8.40 -8.51
N LEU A 82 -0.27 -9.49 -9.24
CA LEU A 82 0.92 -9.60 -10.10
C LEU A 82 0.85 -8.65 -11.31
N GLU A 83 -0.32 -8.52 -11.95
CA GLU A 83 -0.53 -7.58 -13.06
C GLU A 83 -0.31 -6.11 -12.63
N LEU A 84 -0.72 -5.75 -11.41
CA LEU A 84 -0.44 -4.44 -10.81
C LEU A 84 1.05 -4.24 -10.46
N GLY A 85 1.84 -5.31 -10.38
CA GLY A 85 3.28 -5.24 -10.11
C GLY A 85 3.62 -5.02 -8.64
N LEU A 86 2.73 -5.39 -7.72
CA LEU A 86 2.99 -5.30 -6.29
C LEU A 86 4.05 -6.32 -5.89
N ARG A 87 5.04 -5.89 -5.10
CA ARG A 87 6.17 -6.75 -4.72
C ARG A 87 5.84 -7.54 -3.48
N GLU A 88 6.15 -8.83 -3.51
CA GLU A 88 6.06 -9.68 -2.33
C GLU A 88 7.09 -9.22 -1.29
N MET A 89 6.63 -8.82 -0.12
CA MET A 89 7.49 -8.30 0.95
C MET A 89 7.87 -9.36 1.98
N THR A 90 7.02 -10.39 2.18
CA THR A 90 7.19 -11.33 3.30
C THR A 90 7.95 -12.61 2.96
N GLY A 91 8.11 -12.98 1.69
CA GLY A 91 8.90 -14.16 1.27
C GLY A 91 8.44 -15.52 1.85
N ARG A 92 7.26 -15.59 2.47
CA ARG A 92 6.77 -16.75 3.26
C ARG A 92 5.75 -17.60 2.52
N GLY A 93 6.09 -18.07 1.33
CA GLY A 93 5.38 -19.16 0.64
C GLY A 93 3.87 -18.96 0.45
N ARG A 94 3.04 -19.53 1.35
CA ARG A 94 1.56 -19.41 1.33
C ARG A 94 1.04 -18.08 1.89
N PHE A 95 1.80 -17.42 2.78
CA PHE A 95 1.46 -16.13 3.39
C PHE A 95 2.22 -14.99 2.70
N ARG A 96 1.87 -14.76 1.44
CA ARG A 96 2.41 -13.64 0.66
C ARG A 96 1.66 -12.39 1.08
N ALA A 97 2.39 -11.41 1.61
CA ALA A 97 1.92 -10.05 1.71
C ALA A 97 2.65 -9.24 0.65
N TRP A 98 1.87 -8.42 -0.05
CA TRP A 98 2.40 -7.51 -1.05
C TRP A 98 2.24 -6.08 -0.59
N GLY A 99 3.15 -5.24 -1.05
CA GLY A 99 3.04 -3.81 -0.84
C GLY A 99 3.56 -3.01 -2.02
N VAL A 100 3.22 -1.73 -1.95
CA VAL A 100 3.71 -0.70 -2.85
C VAL A 100 5.13 -0.35 -2.41
N VAL A 101 6.11 -0.52 -3.31
CA VAL A 101 7.51 -0.14 -3.08
C VAL A 101 7.79 1.21 -3.71
#